data_AF-A0A662V1H3-F1
#
_entry.id   AF-A0A662V1H3-F1
#
_cell.length_a   1.000
_cell.length_b   1.000
_cell.length_c   1.000
_cell.angle_alpha   90.00
_cell.angle_beta   90.00
_cell.angle_gamma   90.00
#
_symmetry.space_group_name_H-M   'P 1'
#
loop_
_entity.id
_entity.type
_entity.pdbx_description
1 polymer ?
#
loop_
_entity_poly.entity_id
_entity_poly.type
_entity_poly.pdbx_seq_one_letter_code
_entity_poly.pdbx_strand_id
1 'polypeptide(L)'
;MGKSILLVLLLAIGLIAPLAVIPASANNDTIVVGVDLAHGESDEYLDYIMGNITFVEWVVINDTITEDVLSGIDILLVGQPTVHFSADEILAVVNWLSEGNKAIWIAADSDYGSGKDYQIVANTLLESIGSKLRIELGSIEDGVNNAQAPYRVLGQMDPDNVPELYTFLLKVGIEKPILFHGPSCVIWVDDTGTPHDPLNETFEGLIRIVWTFDTAYYKENTEPWGMLYYPDYVGVQRRYLFVGAEYWSDTNTVVVASGETPYGGYEGGYAWEYYGVALDGPKYVRNMILWLASVVSQRIVSTTVFEMTDPEGDDNGPGTYVYPTYSDFVEGAFDLLKFEVDSADGVLVFKTQVKNLSGNPWDGPNGFSLQFIQIYVLTTRTDLPVNHTTIGANVEIEEGWHFALMLTPGWDTDPVPVGQKSAIYFANGSCIVQDGALVVTADQESNLILAFVDTSVLPDAENIANWKYAVLVLGYDGFGPSKVRDVFAGDPTEWNFGGADATAVLAGVAPRVIDLLAPTADDQYEMLSSYTTEPAALAKVSLVSAVAPPPAPTVTETVTETVTETVTETTTETVTETTTETTTETSTTTVTEEVPVTDWTMTIVVAIVLLIIGFLVGWFAKRT
;
A
#
# COMPACT_ATOMS: atom_id res chain seq x y z
N MET A 1 -6.27 60.75 44.17
CA MET A 1 -7.60 61.20 43.71
C MET A 1 -7.64 60.96 42.21
N GLY A 2 -8.36 60.04 41.59
CA GLY A 2 -9.48 59.18 42.00
C GLY A 2 -10.45 59.07 40.82
N LYS A 3 -10.46 57.89 40.16
CA LYS A 3 -11.60 57.11 39.63
C LYS A 3 -12.88 57.90 39.24
N SER A 4 -13.47 57.74 38.06
CA SER A 4 -14.20 56.53 37.63
C SER A 4 -14.59 56.63 36.13
N ILE A 5 -14.24 55.64 35.30
CA ILE A 5 -15.10 54.54 34.77
C ILE A 5 -16.14 55.01 33.74
N LEU A 6 -15.86 54.75 32.45
CA LEU A 6 -16.90 54.44 31.48
C LEU A 6 -16.55 53.10 30.81
N LEU A 7 -17.38 52.11 31.12
CA LEU A 7 -17.40 50.76 30.58
C LEU A 7 -17.81 50.84 29.09
N VAL A 8 -17.01 50.30 28.17
CA VAL A 8 -17.50 49.89 26.85
C VAL A 8 -17.29 48.39 26.75
N LEU A 9 -18.41 47.68 26.84
CA LEU A 9 -18.54 46.25 26.61
C LEU A 9 -18.21 45.97 25.14
N LEU A 10 -17.08 45.29 24.87
CA LEU A 10 -16.82 44.67 23.57
C LEU A 10 -17.48 43.29 23.58
N LEU A 11 -18.70 43.21 23.02
CA LEU A 11 -19.29 41.94 22.60
C LEU A 11 -18.55 41.50 21.32
N ALA A 12 -17.47 40.74 21.47
CA ALA A 12 -16.90 39.98 20.38
C ALA A 12 -17.74 38.71 20.21
N ILE A 13 -18.79 38.79 19.38
CA ILE A 13 -19.41 37.58 18.83
C ILE A 13 -18.43 37.06 17.78
N GLY A 14 -17.67 36.03 18.15
CA GLY A 14 -16.90 35.23 17.22
C GLY A 14 -17.86 34.56 16.25
N LEU A 15 -17.91 35.06 15.02
CA LEU A 15 -18.37 34.29 13.88
C LEU A 15 -17.29 33.24 13.59
N ILE A 16 -17.41 32.08 14.23
CA ILE A 16 -16.79 30.85 13.76
C ILE A 16 -17.51 30.55 12.45
N ALA A 17 -16.89 30.86 11.33
CA ALA A 17 -17.31 30.30 10.06
C ALA A 17 -17.20 28.78 10.21
N PRO A 18 -18.23 27.99 9.86
CA PRO A 18 -18.03 26.55 9.74
C PRO A 18 -16.91 26.37 8.71
N LEU A 19 -15.85 25.64 9.08
CA LEU A 19 -14.95 25.08 8.08
C LEU A 19 -15.86 24.42 7.06
N ALA A 20 -15.85 24.95 5.83
CA ALA A 20 -16.40 24.20 4.72
C ALA A 20 -15.57 22.91 4.70
N VAL A 21 -16.21 21.80 5.06
CA VAL A 21 -15.73 20.48 4.68
C VAL A 21 -15.69 20.53 3.18
N ILE A 22 -14.50 20.74 2.64
CA ILE A 22 -14.23 20.51 1.23
C ILE A 22 -14.63 19.04 1.05
N PRO A 23 -15.64 18.72 0.23
CA PRO A 23 -15.86 17.32 -0.10
C PRO A 23 -14.53 16.83 -0.66
N ALA A 24 -13.96 15.78 -0.08
CA ALA A 24 -12.83 15.07 -0.65
C ALA A 24 -13.16 14.90 -2.14
N SER A 25 -12.47 15.66 -2.98
CA SER A 25 -12.56 15.46 -4.41
C SER A 25 -12.21 14.00 -4.63
N ALA A 26 -13.04 13.26 -5.37
CA ALA A 26 -12.66 11.97 -5.89
C ALA A 26 -11.27 12.16 -6.52
N ASN A 27 -10.23 11.66 -5.84
CA ASN A 27 -8.87 11.74 -6.35
C ASN A 27 -8.93 11.05 -7.70
N ASN A 28 -8.33 11.67 -8.71
CA ASN A 28 -8.13 10.99 -9.97
C ASN A 28 -7.11 9.87 -9.65
N ASP A 29 -7.62 8.68 -9.32
CA ASP A 29 -6.94 7.65 -8.50
C ASP A 29 -5.77 6.93 -9.18
N THR A 30 -5.49 7.27 -10.44
CA THR A 30 -4.55 6.54 -11.28
C THR A 30 -3.23 7.30 -11.36
N ILE A 31 -2.16 6.68 -10.87
CA ILE A 31 -0.80 7.20 -10.94
C ILE A 31 -0.29 7.09 -12.38
N VAL A 32 0.33 8.16 -12.89
CA VAL A 32 0.91 8.17 -14.24
C VAL A 32 2.43 8.09 -14.17
N VAL A 33 3.00 7.10 -14.86
CA VAL A 33 4.44 6.88 -14.98
C VAL A 33 4.92 7.25 -16.37
N GLY A 34 5.76 8.27 -16.44
CA GLY A 34 6.53 8.68 -17.61
C GLY A 34 7.81 7.86 -17.75
N VAL A 35 8.12 7.43 -18.96
CA VAL A 35 9.35 6.71 -19.30
C VAL A 35 10.10 7.45 -20.38
N ASP A 36 11.37 7.77 -20.12
CA ASP A 36 12.22 8.50 -21.05
C ASP A 36 12.87 7.56 -22.08
N LEU A 37 12.62 7.85 -23.37
CA LEU A 37 13.37 7.32 -24.51
C LEU A 37 13.97 8.45 -25.37
N ALA A 38 13.78 9.71 -24.96
CA ALA A 38 14.24 10.88 -25.70
C ALA A 38 15.74 11.12 -25.55
N HIS A 39 16.36 10.52 -24.52
CA HIS A 39 17.77 10.70 -24.19
C HIS A 39 18.64 9.49 -24.57
N GLY A 40 18.15 8.67 -25.50
CA GLY A 40 18.90 7.59 -26.16
C GLY A 40 18.91 6.26 -25.39
N GLU A 41 18.01 6.10 -24.44
CA GLU A 41 17.66 4.83 -23.82
C GLU A 41 17.14 3.83 -24.88
N SER A 42 17.43 2.55 -24.67
CA SER A 42 16.77 1.45 -25.39
C SER A 42 15.33 1.26 -24.85
N ASP A 43 14.45 0.66 -25.65
CA ASP A 43 13.12 0.20 -25.21
C ASP A 43 13.15 -1.23 -24.63
N GLU A 44 14.34 -1.79 -24.43
CA GLU A 44 14.52 -3.13 -23.88
C GLU A 44 13.81 -3.29 -22.53
N TYR A 45 13.04 -4.38 -22.43
CA TYR A 45 12.11 -4.72 -21.34
C TYR A 45 10.87 -3.83 -21.18
N LEU A 46 10.78 -2.68 -21.85
CA LEU A 46 9.71 -1.71 -21.61
C LEU A 46 8.31 -2.29 -21.89
N ASP A 47 8.14 -3.03 -22.98
CA ASP A 47 6.88 -3.73 -23.30
C ASP A 47 6.44 -4.70 -22.19
N TYR A 48 7.40 -5.40 -21.57
CA TYR A 48 7.12 -6.33 -20.47
C TYR A 48 6.80 -5.60 -19.17
N ILE A 49 7.53 -4.53 -18.87
CA ILE A 49 7.29 -3.67 -17.69
C ILE A 49 5.88 -3.10 -17.78
N MET A 50 5.58 -2.40 -18.88
CA MET A 50 4.28 -1.74 -19.09
C MET A 50 3.12 -2.74 -19.20
N GLY A 51 3.36 -3.91 -19.80
CA GLY A 51 2.34 -4.95 -19.95
C GLY A 51 2.01 -5.69 -18.65
N ASN A 52 2.97 -5.79 -17.72
CA ASN A 52 2.79 -6.52 -16.45
C ASN A 52 2.39 -5.61 -15.27
N ILE A 53 2.73 -4.33 -15.32
CA ILE A 53 2.45 -3.38 -14.24
C ILE A 53 1.27 -2.51 -14.66
N THR A 54 0.06 -2.91 -14.24
CA THR A 54 -1.20 -2.33 -14.73
C THR A 54 -1.94 -1.48 -13.71
N PHE A 55 -1.37 -1.27 -12.51
CA PHE A 55 -1.95 -0.39 -11.48
C PHE A 55 -1.55 1.09 -11.67
N VAL A 56 -0.85 1.39 -12.76
CA VAL A 56 -0.46 2.73 -13.20
C VAL A 56 -0.82 2.91 -14.67
N GLU A 57 -0.93 4.17 -15.09
CA GLU A 57 -0.96 4.55 -16.50
C GLU A 57 0.45 4.88 -16.99
N TRP A 58 0.76 4.50 -18.22
CA TRP A 58 2.09 4.65 -18.79
C TRP A 58 2.12 5.70 -19.91
N VAL A 59 3.14 6.56 -19.88
CA VAL A 59 3.44 7.54 -20.92
C VAL A 59 4.88 7.35 -21.39
N VAL A 60 5.08 7.09 -22.68
CA VAL A 60 6.43 6.98 -23.27
C VAL A 60 6.81 8.31 -23.90
N ILE A 61 7.92 8.88 -23.45
CA ILE A 61 8.45 10.16 -23.90
C ILE A 61 9.52 9.88 -24.96
N ASN A 62 9.22 10.18 -26.23
CA ASN A 62 10.12 9.94 -27.37
C ASN A 62 10.79 11.22 -27.88
N ASP A 63 10.31 12.37 -27.44
CA ASP A 63 10.76 13.69 -27.86
C ASP A 63 11.15 14.52 -26.63
N THR A 64 11.70 15.71 -26.85
CA THR A 64 12.15 16.66 -25.82
C THR A 64 11.21 16.74 -24.61
N ILE A 65 11.80 16.65 -23.41
CA ILE A 65 11.06 16.82 -22.16
C ILE A 65 10.68 18.30 -21.97
N THR A 66 9.40 18.56 -21.75
CA THR A 66 8.86 19.91 -21.53
C THR A 66 7.86 19.88 -20.38
N GLU A 67 7.53 21.04 -19.83
CA GLU A 67 6.50 21.15 -18.78
C GLU A 67 5.16 20.55 -19.23
N ASP A 68 4.76 20.77 -20.48
CA ASP A 68 3.52 20.22 -21.03
C ASP A 68 3.54 18.69 -21.05
N VAL A 69 4.68 18.07 -21.42
CA VAL A 69 4.86 16.61 -21.41
C VAL A 69 4.78 16.06 -19.98
N LEU A 70 5.36 16.77 -19.00
CA LEU A 70 5.41 16.35 -17.60
C LEU A 70 4.13 16.64 -16.81
N SER A 71 3.27 17.52 -17.29
CA SER A 71 2.10 18.05 -16.54
C SER A 71 1.12 16.99 -16.01
N GLY A 72 1.04 15.83 -16.65
CA GLY A 72 0.20 14.70 -16.23
C GLY A 72 0.98 13.53 -15.62
N ILE A 73 2.31 13.64 -15.46
CA ILE A 73 3.18 12.57 -14.98
C ILE A 73 3.42 12.75 -13.48
N ASP A 74 3.31 11.67 -12.72
CA ASP A 74 3.57 11.61 -11.28
C ASP A 74 4.95 11.03 -10.97
N ILE A 75 5.36 10.05 -11.78
CA ILE A 75 6.65 9.37 -11.65
C ILE A 75 7.38 9.42 -12.99
N LEU A 76 8.63 9.88 -13.01
CA LEU A 76 9.48 9.89 -14.20
C LEU A 76 10.61 8.87 -14.07
N LEU A 77 10.70 7.93 -15.01
CA LEU A 77 11.79 6.98 -15.11
C LEU A 77 12.77 7.42 -16.20
N VAL A 78 13.98 7.80 -15.80
CA VAL A 78 15.13 8.09 -16.65
C VAL A 78 16.08 6.90 -16.55
N GLY A 79 16.09 6.05 -17.58
CA GLY A 79 16.83 4.79 -17.59
C GLY A 79 18.34 5.01 -17.69
N GLN A 80 18.94 4.63 -18.81
CA GLN A 80 20.36 4.85 -19.09
C GLN A 80 20.52 5.99 -20.12
N PRO A 81 20.45 7.27 -19.70
CA PRO A 81 20.50 8.38 -20.63
C PRO A 81 21.90 8.46 -21.26
N THR A 82 21.94 8.50 -22.59
CA THR A 82 23.17 8.60 -23.39
C THR A 82 23.35 9.97 -24.03
N VAL A 83 22.34 10.83 -23.93
CA VAL A 83 22.30 12.19 -24.46
C VAL A 83 22.12 13.18 -23.32
N HIS A 84 22.87 14.28 -23.36
CA HIS A 84 22.73 15.35 -22.38
C HIS A 84 21.38 16.05 -22.51
N PHE A 85 20.72 16.23 -21.36
CA PHE A 85 19.55 17.09 -21.21
C PHE A 85 19.95 18.55 -21.51
N SER A 86 19.09 19.25 -22.24
CA SER A 86 19.22 20.69 -22.42
C SER A 86 18.88 21.46 -21.14
N ALA A 87 19.28 22.74 -21.08
CA ALA A 87 18.95 23.59 -19.94
C ALA A 87 17.42 23.79 -19.77
N ASP A 88 16.67 23.78 -20.87
CA ASP A 88 15.21 23.92 -20.85
C ASP A 88 14.54 22.63 -20.33
N GLU A 89 15.05 21.46 -20.70
CA GLU A 89 14.59 20.16 -20.17
C GLU A 89 14.86 20.04 -18.66
N ILE A 90 16.06 20.39 -18.23
CA ILE A 90 16.43 20.42 -16.80
C ILE A 90 15.49 21.37 -16.04
N LEU A 91 15.22 22.56 -16.58
CA LEU A 91 14.31 23.51 -15.95
C LEU A 91 12.87 22.96 -15.87
N ALA A 92 12.40 22.26 -16.90
CA ALA A 92 11.10 21.61 -16.88
C ALA A 92 11.01 20.54 -15.77
N VAL A 93 12.04 19.70 -15.61
CA VAL A 93 12.10 18.70 -14.53
C VAL A 93 12.14 19.37 -13.16
N VAL A 94 12.93 20.43 -12.97
CA VAL A 94 12.99 21.20 -11.71
C VAL A 94 11.62 21.79 -11.36
N ASN A 95 10.95 22.42 -12.33
CA ASN A 95 9.63 23.00 -12.12
C ASN A 95 8.59 21.94 -11.79
N TRP A 96 8.62 20.80 -12.49
CA TRP A 96 7.74 19.66 -12.22
C TRP A 96 7.95 19.07 -10.81
N LEU A 97 9.19 18.85 -10.37
CA LEU A 97 9.48 18.39 -9.00
C LEU A 97 8.98 19.40 -7.95
N SER A 98 9.00 20.70 -8.26
CA SER A 98 8.54 21.76 -7.33
C SER A 98 7.02 21.78 -7.11
N GLU A 99 6.24 21.07 -7.94
CA GLU A 99 4.80 20.88 -7.73
C GLU A 99 4.51 19.98 -6.52
N GLY A 100 5.48 19.14 -6.13
CA GLY A 100 5.39 18.17 -5.05
C GLY A 100 4.57 16.93 -5.40
N ASN A 101 4.63 15.94 -4.51
CA ASN A 101 4.08 14.60 -4.73
C ASN A 101 4.60 14.00 -6.04
N LYS A 102 5.92 14.05 -6.27
CA LYS A 102 6.56 13.53 -7.48
C LYS A 102 7.64 12.51 -7.14
N ALA A 103 7.95 11.63 -8.09
CA ALA A 103 9.11 10.78 -7.96
C ALA A 103 9.89 10.69 -9.26
N ILE A 104 11.22 10.73 -9.19
CA ILE A 104 12.09 10.51 -10.35
C ILE A 104 13.08 9.39 -10.05
N TRP A 105 13.27 8.48 -10.99
CA TRP A 105 14.29 7.45 -10.93
C TRP A 105 15.29 7.66 -12.06
N ILE A 106 16.51 8.06 -11.70
CA ILE A 106 17.62 8.30 -12.61
C ILE A 106 18.61 7.15 -12.46
N ALA A 107 18.87 6.44 -13.55
CA ALA A 107 19.84 5.37 -13.59
C ALA A 107 21.04 5.70 -14.49
N ALA A 108 22.05 4.84 -14.45
CA ALA A 108 23.26 4.94 -15.25
C ALA A 108 23.86 3.54 -15.50
N ASP A 109 25.16 3.52 -15.82
CA ASP A 109 25.97 2.33 -16.14
C ASP A 109 27.30 2.44 -15.35
N SER A 110 28.22 1.51 -15.56
CA SER A 110 29.63 1.57 -15.17
C SER A 110 30.45 2.55 -15.99
N ASP A 111 31.72 2.74 -15.63
CA ASP A 111 32.70 3.53 -16.37
C ASP A 111 33.38 2.76 -17.53
N TYR A 112 32.89 1.56 -17.89
CA TYR A 112 33.46 0.76 -18.96
C TYR A 112 33.04 1.28 -20.34
N GLY A 113 34.00 1.45 -21.26
CA GLY A 113 33.70 1.88 -22.63
C GLY A 113 33.12 3.30 -22.66
N SER A 114 31.90 3.44 -23.19
CA SER A 114 31.14 4.71 -23.19
C SER A 114 30.35 4.95 -21.91
N GLY A 115 30.31 4.00 -20.98
CA GLY A 115 29.49 4.08 -19.78
C GLY A 115 29.80 5.28 -18.87
N LYS A 116 31.05 5.74 -18.85
CA LYS A 116 31.44 6.97 -18.14
C LYS A 116 30.67 8.21 -18.59
N ASP A 117 30.28 8.27 -19.87
CA ASP A 117 29.54 9.41 -20.40
C ASP A 117 28.09 9.36 -19.87
N TYR A 118 27.53 8.16 -19.69
CA TYR A 118 26.19 7.95 -19.12
C TYR A 118 26.17 8.31 -17.62
N GLN A 119 27.22 7.96 -16.88
CA GLN A 119 27.39 8.40 -15.48
C GLN A 119 27.44 9.93 -15.37
N ILE A 120 28.16 10.61 -16.28
CA ILE A 120 28.23 12.06 -16.33
C ILE A 120 26.86 12.68 -16.64
N VAL A 121 26.12 12.13 -17.61
CA VAL A 121 24.77 12.60 -17.97
C VAL A 121 23.82 12.47 -16.78
N ALA A 122 23.75 11.29 -16.15
CA ALA A 122 22.93 11.04 -14.97
C ALA A 122 23.29 11.97 -13.80
N ASN A 123 24.58 12.11 -13.48
CA ASN A 123 25.03 13.00 -12.43
C ASN A 123 24.76 14.48 -12.72
N THR A 124 24.83 14.90 -13.99
CA THR A 124 24.48 16.27 -14.38
C THR A 124 23.01 16.56 -14.07
N LEU A 125 22.11 15.62 -14.36
CA LEU A 125 20.70 15.76 -14.03
C LEU A 125 20.48 15.74 -12.51
N LEU A 126 21.02 14.75 -11.79
CA LEU A 126 20.94 14.65 -10.32
C LEU A 126 21.42 15.93 -9.62
N GLU A 127 22.56 16.48 -10.05
CA GLU A 127 23.08 17.74 -9.51
C GLU A 127 22.18 18.92 -9.85
N SER A 128 21.68 19.00 -11.08
CA SER A 128 20.87 20.12 -11.53
C SER A 128 19.49 20.18 -10.88
N ILE A 129 18.91 19.03 -10.51
CA ILE A 129 17.66 18.97 -9.74
C ILE A 129 17.86 19.19 -8.24
N GLY A 130 19.12 19.29 -7.78
CA GLY A 130 19.45 19.55 -6.38
C GLY A 130 19.55 18.32 -5.49
N SER A 131 19.56 17.11 -6.06
CA SER A 131 19.77 15.89 -5.26
C SER A 131 21.20 15.84 -4.71
N LYS A 132 21.35 15.21 -3.55
CA LYS A 132 22.63 14.86 -2.94
C LYS A 132 23.21 13.55 -3.50
N LEU A 133 22.38 12.68 -4.06
CA LEU A 133 22.82 11.39 -4.58
C LEU A 133 23.63 11.54 -5.86
N ARG A 134 24.69 10.75 -6.00
CA ARG A 134 25.50 10.65 -7.23
C ARG A 134 25.77 9.20 -7.58
N ILE A 135 25.83 8.92 -8.86
CA ILE A 135 26.42 7.68 -9.39
C ILE A 135 27.93 7.84 -9.32
N GLU A 136 28.62 6.92 -8.66
CA GLU A 136 30.07 6.92 -8.62
C GLU A 136 30.66 6.72 -10.02
N LEU A 137 31.83 7.29 -10.31
CA LEU A 137 32.42 7.32 -11.66
C LEU A 137 33.26 6.07 -12.01
N GLY A 138 33.00 4.96 -11.33
CA GLY A 138 33.68 3.69 -11.56
C GLY A 138 32.71 2.55 -11.84
N SER A 139 33.13 1.34 -11.50
CA SER A 139 32.33 0.13 -11.65
C SER A 139 32.39 -0.71 -10.38
N ILE A 140 31.37 -1.54 -10.21
CA ILE A 140 31.33 -2.58 -9.18
C ILE A 140 31.44 -3.95 -9.87
N GLU A 141 32.29 -4.80 -9.31
CA GLU A 141 32.41 -6.20 -9.70
C GLU A 141 32.29 -7.11 -8.46
N ASP A 142 31.83 -8.33 -8.65
CA ASP A 142 31.78 -9.35 -7.61
C ASP A 142 32.20 -10.71 -8.17
N GLY A 143 33.31 -11.27 -7.69
CA GLY A 143 33.82 -12.57 -8.13
C GLY A 143 33.04 -13.79 -7.62
N VAL A 144 32.13 -13.60 -6.67
CA VAL A 144 31.37 -14.66 -5.98
C VAL A 144 29.89 -14.59 -6.33
N ASN A 145 29.25 -13.45 -6.12
CA ASN A 145 27.82 -13.25 -6.34
C ASN A 145 27.56 -12.60 -7.70
N ASN A 146 27.67 -13.41 -8.76
CA ASN A 146 27.53 -12.95 -10.14
C ASN A 146 26.89 -13.97 -11.07
N ALA A 147 26.44 -13.52 -12.24
CA ALA A 147 25.96 -14.35 -13.34
C ALA A 147 27.09 -14.73 -14.33
N GLN A 148 28.00 -15.61 -13.88
CA GLN A 148 29.15 -16.18 -14.63
C GLN A 148 30.30 -15.23 -14.98
N ALA A 149 30.22 -13.93 -14.69
CA ALA A 149 31.32 -12.99 -14.84
C ALA A 149 31.27 -11.87 -13.78
N PRO A 150 32.41 -11.36 -13.29
CA PRO A 150 32.42 -10.44 -12.15
C PRO A 150 31.62 -9.15 -12.32
N TYR A 151 31.50 -8.63 -13.54
CA TYR A 151 30.71 -7.42 -13.82
C TYR A 151 29.20 -7.66 -13.89
N ARG A 152 28.72 -8.91 -13.79
CA ARG A 152 27.29 -9.26 -13.83
C ARG A 152 26.81 -9.49 -12.41
N VAL A 153 26.83 -8.43 -11.63
CA VAL A 153 26.73 -8.49 -10.17
C VAL A 153 25.31 -8.80 -9.75
N LEU A 154 25.17 -9.61 -8.70
CA LEU A 154 23.89 -9.92 -8.08
C LEU A 154 23.67 -9.00 -6.88
N GLY A 155 22.60 -8.21 -6.93
CA GLY A 155 22.16 -7.31 -5.87
C GLY A 155 21.14 -7.96 -4.93
N GLN A 156 21.09 -7.45 -3.70
CA GLN A 156 20.15 -7.86 -2.64
C GLN A 156 19.19 -6.70 -2.33
N MET A 157 17.89 -6.98 -2.37
CA MET A 157 16.86 -6.06 -1.88
C MET A 157 16.93 -6.03 -0.35
N ASP A 158 17.48 -4.97 0.22
CA ASP A 158 17.73 -4.82 1.66
C ASP A 158 17.51 -3.36 2.06
N PRO A 159 16.24 -2.90 2.02
CA PRO A 159 15.92 -1.50 2.19
C PRO A 159 15.98 -1.06 3.65
N ASP A 160 16.30 0.23 3.87
CA ASP A 160 16.12 0.87 5.17
C ASP A 160 14.64 0.79 5.60
N ASN A 161 14.41 0.54 6.89
CA ASN A 161 13.07 0.43 7.45
C ASN A 161 12.52 1.82 7.79
N VAL A 162 11.77 2.39 6.86
CA VAL A 162 11.05 3.68 6.97
C VAL A 162 9.56 3.42 6.69
N PRO A 163 8.78 2.94 7.67
CA PRO A 163 7.39 2.52 7.48
C PRO A 163 6.46 3.65 7.00
N GLU A 164 6.70 4.88 7.43
CA GLU A 164 5.96 6.08 7.03
C GLU A 164 6.10 6.40 5.53
N LEU A 165 7.13 5.85 4.88
CA LEU A 165 7.33 5.91 3.44
C LEU A 165 7.10 4.55 2.75
N TYR A 166 6.40 3.62 3.40
CA TYR A 166 6.01 2.33 2.81
C TYR A 166 7.18 1.47 2.30
N THR A 167 8.40 1.65 2.83
CA THR A 167 9.61 0.94 2.37
C THR A 167 9.53 -0.59 2.49
N PHE A 168 8.61 -1.11 3.31
CA PHE A 168 8.32 -2.54 3.36
C PHE A 168 7.82 -3.12 2.01
N LEU A 169 7.17 -2.31 1.16
CA LEU A 169 6.70 -2.72 -0.17
C LEU A 169 7.85 -3.12 -1.10
N LEU A 170 9.05 -2.63 -0.84
CA LEU A 170 10.22 -2.88 -1.67
C LEU A 170 10.64 -4.36 -1.65
N LYS A 171 10.47 -5.05 -0.52
CA LYS A 171 10.99 -6.42 -0.33
C LYS A 171 9.94 -7.53 -0.53
N VAL A 172 8.66 -7.19 -0.57
CA VAL A 172 7.60 -8.20 -0.67
C VAL A 172 7.77 -9.07 -1.93
N GLY A 173 7.77 -10.38 -1.75
CA GLY A 173 7.94 -11.38 -2.81
C GLY A 173 9.35 -11.54 -3.38
N ILE A 174 10.35 -10.76 -2.94
CA ILE A 174 11.73 -10.90 -3.40
C ILE A 174 12.41 -12.06 -2.66
N GLU A 175 12.73 -13.12 -3.38
CA GLU A 175 13.39 -14.34 -2.89
C GLU A 175 14.72 -14.62 -3.59
N LYS A 176 14.94 -14.02 -4.77
CA LYS A 176 16.12 -14.18 -5.61
C LYS A 176 16.85 -12.84 -5.76
N PRO A 177 18.15 -12.88 -6.11
CA PRO A 177 18.88 -11.66 -6.39
C PRO A 177 18.35 -10.94 -7.64
N ILE A 178 18.74 -9.67 -7.74
CA ILE A 178 18.49 -8.80 -8.89
C ILE A 178 19.80 -8.68 -9.68
N LEU A 179 19.73 -8.70 -11.00
CA LEU A 179 20.92 -8.51 -11.83
C LEU A 179 21.25 -7.02 -11.96
N PHE A 180 22.52 -6.71 -11.82
CA PHE A 180 23.12 -5.43 -12.14
C PHE A 180 24.26 -5.70 -13.15
N HIS A 181 24.09 -5.33 -14.42
CA HIS A 181 24.92 -5.79 -15.54
C HIS A 181 25.94 -4.72 -16.00
N GLY A 182 27.09 -4.71 -15.34
CA GLY A 182 28.09 -3.66 -15.48
C GLY A 182 27.71 -2.42 -14.66
N PRO A 183 27.39 -2.55 -13.36
CA PRO A 183 26.88 -1.43 -12.60
C PRO A 183 27.99 -0.52 -12.07
N SER A 184 27.59 0.70 -11.73
CA SER A 184 28.26 1.50 -10.72
C SER A 184 27.56 1.38 -9.35
N CYS A 185 27.95 2.20 -8.39
CA CYS A 185 27.29 2.36 -7.11
C CYS A 185 26.84 3.81 -6.88
N VAL A 186 26.02 4.00 -5.85
CA VAL A 186 25.50 5.29 -5.42
C VAL A 186 26.30 5.77 -4.21
N ILE A 187 26.69 7.03 -4.24
CA ILE A 187 27.24 7.80 -3.12
C ILE A 187 26.36 9.03 -2.88
N TRP A 188 26.68 9.84 -1.89
CA TRP A 188 26.09 11.18 -1.77
C TRP A 188 27.14 12.26 -1.59
N VAL A 189 26.83 13.47 -2.01
CA VAL A 189 27.70 14.65 -1.94
C VAL A 189 27.01 15.71 -1.12
N ASP A 190 27.72 16.24 -0.12
CA ASP A 190 27.19 17.30 0.74
C ASP A 190 27.19 18.67 0.07
N ASP A 191 26.60 19.67 0.74
CA ASP A 191 26.49 21.04 0.23
C ASP A 191 27.86 21.73 0.06
N THR A 192 28.94 21.14 0.57
CA THR A 192 30.32 21.62 0.41
C THR A 192 31.03 20.99 -0.78
N GLY A 193 30.39 20.02 -1.46
CA GLY A 193 30.98 19.23 -2.54
C GLY A 193 31.81 18.04 -2.05
N THR A 194 31.69 17.65 -0.78
CA THR A 194 32.40 16.50 -0.20
C THR A 194 31.60 15.22 -0.45
N PRO A 195 32.20 14.17 -1.05
CA PRO A 195 31.53 12.89 -1.21
C PRO A 195 31.56 12.07 0.08
N HIS A 196 30.52 11.27 0.32
CA HIS A 196 30.29 10.50 1.53
C HIS A 196 29.80 9.08 1.23
N ASP A 197 30.15 8.16 2.13
CA ASP A 197 29.94 6.74 1.96
C ASP A 197 28.61 6.27 2.60
N PRO A 198 27.59 5.89 1.82
CA PRO A 198 26.27 5.54 2.38
C PRO A 198 26.29 4.25 3.21
N LEU A 199 27.38 3.47 3.18
CA LEU A 199 27.52 2.30 4.04
C LEU A 199 27.49 2.69 5.53
N ASN A 200 28.14 3.81 5.88
CA ASN A 200 28.33 4.21 7.28
C ASN A 200 27.89 5.66 7.57
N GLU A 201 27.68 6.46 6.54
CA GLU A 201 27.28 7.86 6.65
C GLU A 201 25.86 8.05 6.11
N THR A 202 25.12 8.98 6.69
CA THR A 202 23.73 9.26 6.34
C THR A 202 23.45 10.77 6.31
N PHE A 203 22.34 11.14 5.69
CA PHE A 203 21.76 12.47 5.75
C PHE A 203 20.23 12.35 5.85
N GLU A 204 19.57 13.43 6.27
CA GLU A 204 18.11 13.45 6.38
C GLU A 204 17.45 13.18 5.02
N GLY A 205 16.57 12.18 4.96
CA GLY A 205 15.90 11.77 3.74
C GLY A 205 16.60 10.66 2.94
N LEU A 206 17.82 10.22 3.32
CA LEU A 206 18.46 9.08 2.66
C LEU A 206 17.72 7.77 2.96
N ILE A 207 17.39 7.02 1.91
CA ILE A 207 16.82 5.68 1.96
C ILE A 207 17.70 4.76 1.12
N ARG A 208 18.31 3.76 1.74
CA ARG A 208 19.18 2.79 1.06
C ARG A 208 18.32 1.58 0.68
N ILE A 209 18.37 1.11 -0.57
CA ILE A 209 17.36 0.17 -1.10
C ILE A 209 17.97 -1.16 -1.53
N VAL A 210 18.89 -1.13 -2.50
CA VAL A 210 19.53 -2.32 -3.05
C VAL A 210 21.03 -2.25 -2.80
N TRP A 211 21.59 -3.35 -2.30
CA TRP A 211 23.00 -3.45 -1.97
C TRP A 211 23.68 -4.58 -2.72
N THR A 212 24.99 -4.48 -2.89
CA THR A 212 25.82 -5.65 -3.17
C THR A 212 25.92 -6.56 -1.94
N PHE A 213 26.42 -7.78 -2.18
CA PHE A 213 27.02 -8.60 -1.12
C PHE A 213 28.36 -8.02 -0.66
N ASP A 214 28.90 -8.55 0.44
CA ASP A 214 30.17 -8.11 1.04
C ASP A 214 31.43 -8.53 0.25
N THR A 215 31.26 -9.39 -0.76
CA THR A 215 32.32 -9.87 -1.67
C THR A 215 32.59 -8.96 -2.86
N ALA A 216 31.72 -7.98 -3.11
CA ALA A 216 31.86 -7.03 -4.20
C ALA A 216 33.04 -6.08 -3.95
N TYR A 217 33.61 -5.52 -5.02
CA TYR A 217 34.70 -4.56 -4.98
C TYR A 217 34.55 -3.48 -6.05
N TYR A 218 35.03 -2.29 -5.72
CA TYR A 218 35.08 -1.15 -6.61
C TYR A 218 36.26 -1.24 -7.59
N LYS A 219 36.05 -0.82 -8.84
CA LYS A 219 37.05 -0.87 -9.91
C LYS A 219 36.96 0.34 -10.84
N GLU A 220 38.12 0.79 -11.30
CA GLU A 220 38.29 1.83 -12.32
C GLU A 220 38.64 1.20 -13.68
N ASN A 221 37.91 1.59 -14.72
CA ASN A 221 38.12 1.21 -16.11
C ASN A 221 38.52 2.42 -16.99
N THR A 222 37.88 3.59 -16.83
CA THR A 222 38.09 4.76 -17.70
C THR A 222 37.96 6.10 -16.97
N GLU A 223 38.94 7.01 -17.13
CA GLU A 223 38.87 8.37 -16.57
C GLU A 223 37.61 9.16 -17.04
N PRO A 224 37.00 9.98 -16.18
CA PRO A 224 37.48 10.42 -14.85
C PRO A 224 37.35 9.38 -13.74
N TRP A 225 38.29 9.37 -12.78
CA TRP A 225 38.25 8.46 -11.63
C TRP A 225 37.18 8.83 -10.61
N GLY A 226 36.78 7.85 -9.82
CA GLY A 226 35.78 7.97 -8.77
C GLY A 226 36.03 9.11 -7.79
N MET A 227 34.94 9.68 -7.30
CA MET A 227 34.89 10.80 -6.37
C MET A 227 35.30 10.37 -4.96
N LEU A 228 34.81 9.21 -4.50
CA LEU A 228 34.95 8.76 -3.12
C LEU A 228 35.93 7.63 -2.95
N TYR A 229 35.79 6.58 -3.78
CA TYR A 229 36.49 5.33 -3.56
C TYR A 229 37.90 5.30 -4.16
N TYR A 230 38.24 6.21 -5.07
CA TYR A 230 39.59 6.30 -5.64
C TYR A 230 40.53 7.17 -4.79
N PRO A 231 41.81 6.79 -4.62
CA PRO A 231 42.43 5.51 -5.00
C PRO A 231 42.29 4.42 -3.92
N ASP A 232 41.84 4.78 -2.72
CA ASP A 232 42.07 4.00 -1.49
C ASP A 232 41.20 2.75 -1.37
N TYR A 233 40.04 2.70 -2.03
CA TYR A 233 39.08 1.59 -1.98
C TYR A 233 39.02 0.76 -3.27
N VAL A 234 39.87 1.04 -4.26
CA VAL A 234 39.95 0.23 -5.48
C VAL A 234 40.37 -1.21 -5.14
N GLY A 235 39.55 -2.19 -5.50
CA GLY A 235 39.78 -3.62 -5.23
C GLY A 235 39.53 -4.05 -3.78
N VAL A 236 39.01 -3.17 -2.93
CA VAL A 236 38.64 -3.51 -1.55
C VAL A 236 37.27 -4.18 -1.54
N GLN A 237 37.17 -5.37 -0.94
CA GLN A 237 35.90 -6.08 -0.82
C GLN A 237 35.04 -5.53 0.31
N ARG A 238 33.78 -5.17 0.00
CA ARG A 238 32.79 -4.63 0.92
C ARG A 238 31.42 -4.52 0.25
N ARG A 239 30.40 -4.12 1.02
CA ARG A 239 29.10 -3.73 0.45
C ARG A 239 29.16 -2.33 -0.16
N TYR A 240 28.48 -2.17 -1.29
CA TYR A 240 28.22 -0.91 -1.99
C TYR A 240 26.73 -0.77 -2.25
N LEU A 241 26.24 0.47 -2.22
CA LEU A 241 24.84 0.77 -2.50
C LEU A 241 24.62 0.80 -4.01
N PHE A 242 23.73 -0.05 -4.53
CA PHE A 242 23.36 -0.04 -5.94
C PHE A 242 22.22 0.93 -6.24
N VAL A 243 21.26 1.03 -5.33
CA VAL A 243 20.08 1.88 -5.47
C VAL A 243 19.86 2.62 -4.16
N GLY A 244 19.92 3.94 -4.23
CA GLY A 244 19.61 4.83 -3.12
C GLY A 244 18.51 5.80 -3.51
N ALA A 245 17.74 6.26 -2.54
CA ALA A 245 16.74 7.30 -2.72
C ALA A 245 16.93 8.43 -1.71
N GLU A 246 16.48 9.61 -2.10
CA GLU A 246 16.45 10.83 -1.31
C GLU A 246 15.00 11.31 -1.24
N TYR A 247 14.48 11.42 -0.02
CA TYR A 247 13.13 11.91 0.25
C TYR A 247 13.17 13.37 0.69
N TRP A 248 12.45 14.23 -0.04
CA TRP A 248 12.24 15.63 0.28
C TRP A 248 10.88 15.81 0.95
N SER A 249 10.89 15.92 2.27
CA SER A 249 9.69 15.96 3.10
C SER A 249 8.85 17.22 2.94
N ASP A 250 9.43 18.32 2.46
CA ASP A 250 8.75 19.61 2.23
C ASP A 250 7.81 19.57 1.02
N THR A 251 8.14 18.75 0.02
CA THR A 251 7.39 18.60 -1.22
C THR A 251 6.79 17.20 -1.39
N ASN A 252 7.07 16.26 -0.49
CA ASN A 252 6.75 14.83 -0.66
C ASN A 252 7.32 14.29 -2.00
N THR A 253 8.61 14.51 -2.21
CA THR A 253 9.29 14.13 -3.46
C THR A 253 10.33 13.04 -3.20
N VAL A 254 10.42 12.05 -4.10
CA VAL A 254 11.44 11.00 -4.03
C VAL A 254 12.36 11.07 -5.25
N VAL A 255 13.66 11.18 -5.03
CA VAL A 255 14.68 11.05 -6.06
C VAL A 255 15.42 9.73 -5.87
N VAL A 256 15.33 8.81 -6.82
CA VAL A 256 16.07 7.54 -6.83
C VAL A 256 17.26 7.66 -7.77
N ALA A 257 18.43 7.26 -7.30
CA ALA A 257 19.62 7.07 -8.11
C ALA A 257 19.96 5.57 -8.15
N SER A 258 20.29 5.02 -9.31
CA SER A 258 20.78 3.65 -9.43
C SER A 258 21.97 3.50 -10.36
N GLY A 259 22.94 2.68 -9.94
CA GLY A 259 24.14 2.40 -10.72
C GLY A 259 23.93 1.47 -11.93
N GLU A 260 22.72 0.95 -12.11
CA GLU A 260 22.25 0.18 -13.27
C GLU A 260 20.81 0.60 -13.57
N THR A 261 20.41 0.51 -14.82
CA THR A 261 19.07 0.86 -15.26
C THR A 261 18.05 -0.28 -15.08
N PRO A 262 16.80 0.00 -14.66
CA PRO A 262 15.73 -1.00 -14.66
C PRO A 262 15.32 -1.44 -16.08
N TYR A 263 15.49 -0.58 -17.09
CA TYR A 263 15.15 -0.81 -18.50
C TYR A 263 16.11 -0.07 -19.44
N GLY A 264 16.13 -0.39 -20.72
CA GLY A 264 16.79 0.49 -21.70
C GLY A 264 18.32 0.55 -21.68
N GLY A 265 18.97 -0.35 -20.94
CA GLY A 265 20.38 -0.71 -21.10
C GLY A 265 20.52 -2.00 -21.92
N TYR A 266 21.74 -2.56 -22.00
CA TYR A 266 21.98 -3.84 -22.68
C TYR A 266 21.32 -5.04 -21.98
N GLU A 267 21.25 -5.02 -20.65
CA GLU A 267 20.61 -6.06 -19.84
C GLU A 267 20.20 -5.44 -18.49
N GLY A 268 19.07 -4.73 -18.50
CA GLY A 268 18.61 -3.98 -17.33
C GLY A 268 18.16 -4.86 -16.16
N GLY A 269 17.96 -4.23 -15.00
CA GLY A 269 17.56 -4.88 -13.76
C GLY A 269 16.21 -5.61 -13.80
N TYR A 270 15.43 -5.47 -14.88
CA TYR A 270 14.20 -6.23 -15.11
C TYR A 270 14.43 -7.71 -15.44
N ALA A 271 15.63 -8.12 -15.86
CA ALA A 271 15.91 -9.49 -16.28
C ALA A 271 15.41 -10.55 -15.27
N TRP A 272 14.68 -11.56 -15.74
CA TRP A 272 14.15 -12.66 -14.91
C TRP A 272 15.08 -13.89 -14.86
N GLU A 273 16.03 -13.98 -15.78
CA GLU A 273 17.09 -14.98 -15.80
C GLU A 273 18.29 -14.46 -16.59
N TYR A 274 19.51 -14.73 -16.13
CA TYR A 274 20.72 -14.46 -16.91
C TYR A 274 21.78 -15.53 -16.70
N TYR A 275 22.27 -16.11 -17.81
CA TYR A 275 23.24 -17.21 -17.80
C TYR A 275 22.89 -18.38 -16.85
N GLY A 276 21.60 -18.72 -16.76
CA GLY A 276 21.09 -19.80 -15.91
C GLY A 276 20.93 -19.43 -14.43
N VAL A 277 21.11 -18.16 -14.05
CA VAL A 277 20.76 -17.64 -12.73
C VAL A 277 19.34 -17.08 -12.81
N ALA A 278 18.42 -17.63 -12.03
CA ALA A 278 17.06 -17.09 -11.91
C ALA A 278 17.08 -15.82 -11.04
N LEU A 279 16.30 -14.81 -11.44
CA LEU A 279 16.31 -13.47 -10.87
C LEU A 279 14.88 -13.00 -10.56
N ASP A 280 14.76 -12.03 -9.65
CA ASP A 280 13.49 -11.37 -9.33
C ASP A 280 13.38 -9.96 -9.93
N GLY A 281 14.07 -9.71 -11.05
CA GLY A 281 14.03 -8.43 -11.76
C GLY A 281 12.62 -7.86 -12.00
N PRO A 282 11.64 -8.66 -12.48
CA PRO A 282 10.28 -8.16 -12.68
C PRO A 282 9.58 -7.75 -11.37
N LYS A 283 9.79 -8.50 -10.29
CA LYS A 283 9.25 -8.16 -8.96
C LYS A 283 9.93 -6.92 -8.39
N TYR A 284 11.24 -6.78 -8.58
CA TYR A 284 12.00 -5.60 -8.18
C TYR A 284 11.46 -4.32 -8.82
N VAL A 285 11.34 -4.29 -10.15
CA VAL A 285 10.84 -3.10 -10.86
C VAL A 285 9.39 -2.79 -10.46
N ARG A 286 8.55 -3.83 -10.36
CA ARG A 286 7.17 -3.68 -9.86
C ARG A 286 7.12 -3.07 -8.46
N ASN A 287 7.90 -3.59 -7.52
CA ASN A 287 7.93 -3.13 -6.13
C ASN A 287 8.43 -1.69 -6.03
N MET A 288 9.45 -1.31 -6.82
CA MET A 288 9.92 0.08 -6.89
C MET A 288 8.80 1.02 -7.35
N ILE A 289 8.08 0.67 -8.42
CA ILE A 289 6.99 1.50 -8.95
C ILE A 289 5.82 1.56 -7.96
N LEU A 290 5.44 0.44 -7.34
CA LEU A 290 4.39 0.41 -6.33
C LEU A 290 4.76 1.27 -5.11
N TRP A 291 6.01 1.21 -4.67
CA TRP A 291 6.53 2.03 -3.57
C TRP A 291 6.48 3.52 -3.92
N LEU A 292 7.05 3.93 -5.06
CA LEU A 292 7.03 5.32 -5.51
C LEU A 292 5.59 5.85 -5.67
N ALA A 293 4.72 5.06 -6.31
CA ALA A 293 3.31 5.38 -6.47
C ALA A 293 2.59 5.54 -5.11
N SER A 294 2.98 4.74 -4.13
CA SER A 294 2.39 4.81 -2.79
C SER A 294 2.87 6.02 -1.99
N VAL A 295 4.15 6.41 -2.11
CA VAL A 295 4.67 7.65 -1.50
C VAL A 295 4.04 8.87 -2.14
N VAL A 296 4.02 8.94 -3.47
CA VAL A 296 3.44 10.06 -4.24
C VAL A 296 1.95 10.24 -3.93
N SER A 297 1.17 9.15 -3.91
CA SER A 297 -0.25 9.22 -3.57
C SER A 297 -0.54 9.30 -2.06
N GLN A 298 0.49 9.17 -1.21
CA GLN A 298 0.39 9.11 0.25
C GLN A 298 -0.53 7.98 0.75
N ARG A 299 -0.74 6.94 -0.06
CA ARG A 299 -1.53 5.76 0.27
C ARG A 299 -0.97 4.56 -0.45
N ILE A 300 -1.20 3.36 0.07
CA ILE A 300 -0.85 2.14 -0.67
C ILE A 300 -1.74 2.04 -1.92
N VAL A 301 -1.14 2.09 -3.11
CA VAL A 301 -1.88 1.96 -4.37
C VAL A 301 -2.40 0.54 -4.50
N SER A 302 -3.70 0.38 -4.29
CA SER A 302 -4.35 -0.90 -4.15
C SER A 302 -5.87 -0.78 -4.36
N THR A 303 -6.55 -1.92 -4.49
CA THR A 303 -8.01 -2.01 -4.60
C THR A 303 -8.55 -2.89 -3.49
N THR A 304 -9.52 -2.39 -2.73
CA THR A 304 -10.19 -3.17 -1.69
C THR A 304 -11.02 -4.30 -2.28
N VAL A 305 -10.76 -5.52 -1.82
CA VAL A 305 -11.45 -6.76 -2.26
C VAL A 305 -12.31 -7.37 -1.16
N PHE A 306 -12.05 -7.02 0.10
CA PHE A 306 -12.91 -7.33 1.24
C PHE A 306 -12.81 -6.20 2.25
N GLU A 307 -13.93 -5.82 2.85
CA GLU A 307 -13.95 -5.00 4.06
C GLU A 307 -15.11 -5.39 4.96
N MET A 308 -14.90 -5.27 6.27
CA MET A 308 -15.92 -5.43 7.29
C MET A 308 -15.57 -4.57 8.50
N THR A 309 -16.56 -3.84 9.01
CA THR A 309 -16.46 -3.13 10.29
C THR A 309 -16.79 -4.07 11.44
N ASP A 310 -16.20 -3.79 12.58
CA ASP A 310 -16.40 -4.52 13.82
C ASP A 310 -16.94 -3.58 14.93
N PRO A 311 -17.76 -4.07 15.89
CA PRO A 311 -18.40 -3.23 16.90
C PRO A 311 -17.45 -2.72 17.98
N GLU A 312 -17.26 -1.40 18.06
CA GLU A 312 -16.43 -0.80 19.12
C GLU A 312 -16.83 -1.23 20.55
N GLY A 313 -15.85 -1.69 21.32
CA GLY A 313 -15.96 -1.96 22.75
C GLY A 313 -16.45 -3.36 23.12
N ASP A 314 -16.31 -4.34 22.22
CA ASP A 314 -16.59 -5.75 22.46
C ASP A 314 -15.32 -6.61 22.64
N ASP A 315 -14.18 -5.98 22.93
CA ASP A 315 -12.89 -6.57 23.34
C ASP A 315 -12.88 -7.30 24.71
N ASN A 316 -13.98 -7.99 25.01
CA ASN A 316 -14.26 -8.68 26.26
C ASN A 316 -14.64 -10.17 26.03
N GLY A 317 -14.20 -10.74 24.91
CA GLY A 317 -14.36 -12.15 24.56
C GLY A 317 -15.84 -12.56 24.53
N PRO A 318 -16.28 -13.57 25.31
CA PRO A 318 -17.69 -13.98 25.38
C PRO A 318 -18.59 -12.98 26.15
N GLY A 319 -18.19 -11.72 26.32
CA GLY A 319 -18.94 -10.70 27.05
C GLY A 319 -18.49 -10.49 28.50
N THR A 320 -17.43 -11.16 28.95
CA THR A 320 -17.05 -11.21 30.38
C THR A 320 -15.59 -10.95 30.66
N TYR A 321 -14.72 -10.88 29.65
CA TYR A 321 -13.28 -10.78 29.87
C TYR A 321 -12.89 -9.38 30.34
N VAL A 322 -11.80 -9.34 31.11
CA VAL A 322 -11.25 -8.11 31.67
C VAL A 322 -9.77 -8.06 31.39
N TYR A 323 -9.29 -6.90 30.97
CA TYR A 323 -7.90 -6.63 30.64
C TYR A 323 -6.95 -6.89 31.83
N PRO A 324 -5.68 -7.24 31.56
CA PRO A 324 -4.65 -7.29 32.59
C PRO A 324 -4.47 -5.92 33.26
N THR A 325 -4.03 -5.90 34.51
CA THR A 325 -3.97 -4.65 35.30
C THR A 325 -2.71 -3.82 35.05
N TYR A 326 -1.72 -4.34 34.33
CA TYR A 326 -0.50 -3.59 34.01
C TYR A 326 -0.81 -2.46 33.02
N SER A 327 -0.14 -1.32 33.18
CA SER A 327 -0.48 -0.07 32.48
C SER A 327 -0.32 -0.11 30.97
N ASP A 328 0.48 -1.04 30.44
CA ASP A 328 0.69 -1.17 29.00
C ASP A 328 -0.55 -1.71 28.29
N PHE A 329 -1.41 -2.47 28.98
CA PHE A 329 -2.67 -2.97 28.46
C PHE A 329 -3.75 -1.87 28.53
N VAL A 330 -3.65 -0.91 27.62
CA VAL A 330 -4.56 0.23 27.51
C VAL A 330 -5.93 -0.17 26.95
N GLU A 331 -6.97 0.59 27.29
CA GLU A 331 -8.31 0.42 26.71
C GLU A 331 -8.26 0.50 25.17
N GLY A 332 -8.94 -0.45 24.52
CA GLY A 332 -8.97 -0.55 23.06
C GLY A 332 -7.75 -1.21 22.43
N ALA A 333 -6.82 -1.77 23.23
CA ALA A 333 -5.64 -2.43 22.69
C ALA A 333 -5.94 -3.70 21.89
N PHE A 334 -7.09 -4.33 22.17
CA PHE A 334 -7.54 -5.54 21.50
C PHE A 334 -8.90 -5.37 20.79
N ASP A 335 -9.47 -4.16 20.82
CA ASP A 335 -10.76 -3.76 20.21
C ASP A 335 -10.58 -3.57 18.71
N LEU A 336 -11.03 -4.57 17.95
CA LEU A 336 -11.07 -4.56 16.50
C LEU A 336 -12.14 -3.56 16.05
N LEU A 337 -11.83 -2.74 15.05
CA LEU A 337 -12.79 -1.78 14.50
C LEU A 337 -13.06 -2.04 13.01
N LYS A 338 -12.05 -2.53 12.29
CA LYS A 338 -12.15 -2.81 10.87
C LYS A 338 -11.15 -3.88 10.47
N PHE A 339 -11.60 -4.76 9.59
CA PHE A 339 -10.72 -5.63 8.81
C PHE A 339 -10.91 -5.36 7.33
N GLU A 340 -9.81 -5.20 6.61
CA GLU A 340 -9.78 -4.91 5.18
C GLU A 340 -8.73 -5.79 4.50
N VAL A 341 -9.04 -6.26 3.29
CA VAL A 341 -8.08 -6.91 2.41
C VAL A 341 -8.05 -6.13 1.12
N ASP A 342 -6.89 -5.61 0.79
CA ASP A 342 -6.63 -4.93 -0.48
C ASP A 342 -5.75 -5.77 -1.39
N SER A 343 -5.93 -5.60 -2.69
CA SER A 343 -5.07 -6.15 -3.73
C SER A 343 -4.23 -5.02 -4.33
N ALA A 344 -2.92 -5.13 -4.17
CA ALA A 344 -1.90 -4.27 -4.77
C ALA A 344 -1.11 -5.11 -5.79
N ASP A 345 -1.70 -5.36 -6.96
CA ASP A 345 -1.11 -6.09 -8.12
C ASP A 345 -0.20 -7.26 -7.75
N GLY A 346 -0.69 -8.43 -7.33
CA GLY A 346 0.21 -9.54 -6.97
C GLY A 346 0.71 -9.52 -5.51
N VAL A 347 0.33 -8.51 -4.74
CA VAL A 347 0.45 -8.48 -3.27
C VAL A 347 -0.95 -8.28 -2.67
N LEU A 348 -1.29 -9.06 -1.65
CA LEU A 348 -2.45 -8.78 -0.80
C LEU A 348 -2.01 -8.03 0.46
N VAL A 349 -2.79 -7.03 0.86
CA VAL A 349 -2.58 -6.26 2.09
C VAL A 349 -3.74 -6.53 3.03
N PHE A 350 -3.47 -7.30 4.08
CA PHE A 350 -4.42 -7.55 5.16
C PHE A 350 -4.24 -6.46 6.21
N LYS A 351 -5.29 -5.70 6.47
CA LYS A 351 -5.28 -4.57 7.42
C LYS A 351 -6.22 -4.87 8.57
N THR A 352 -5.67 -4.88 9.77
CA THR A 352 -6.41 -5.04 11.02
C THR A 352 -6.33 -3.74 11.79
N GLN A 353 -7.44 -2.98 11.81
CA GLN A 353 -7.53 -1.74 12.56
C GLN A 353 -8.03 -2.02 13.97
N VAL A 354 -7.22 -1.70 14.98
CA VAL A 354 -7.68 -1.70 16.37
C VAL A 354 -7.93 -0.28 16.83
N LYS A 355 -8.68 -0.10 17.92
CA LYS A 355 -8.95 1.21 18.50
C LYS A 355 -7.68 1.93 18.98
N ASN A 356 -6.72 1.20 19.54
CA ASN A 356 -5.49 1.78 20.09
C ASN A 356 -4.32 0.79 20.06
N LEU A 357 -3.33 0.95 19.17
CA LEU A 357 -2.15 0.06 19.10
C LEU A 357 -1.17 0.16 20.27
N SER A 358 -1.43 1.06 21.22
CA SER A 358 -0.65 1.26 22.44
C SER A 358 0.81 1.73 22.24
N GLY A 359 1.22 2.12 21.03
CA GLY A 359 2.55 2.74 20.81
C GLY A 359 3.75 1.79 20.89
N ASN A 360 3.55 0.47 20.74
CA ASN A 360 4.63 -0.54 20.76
C ASN A 360 5.55 -0.50 22.01
N PRO A 361 5.01 -0.61 23.24
CA PRO A 361 5.75 -0.34 24.47
C PRO A 361 6.92 -1.29 24.74
N TRP A 362 6.97 -2.45 24.09
CA TRP A 362 8.02 -3.47 24.27
C TRP A 362 9.01 -3.52 23.11
N ASP A 363 8.95 -2.57 22.17
CA ASP A 363 9.85 -2.49 21.01
C ASP A 363 9.77 -3.76 20.14
N GLY A 364 8.54 -4.15 19.81
CA GLY A 364 8.24 -5.24 18.88
C GLY A 364 8.77 -4.95 17.48
N PRO A 365 9.51 -5.89 16.85
CA PRO A 365 10.11 -5.70 15.51
C PRO A 365 9.12 -5.29 14.43
N ASN A 366 7.87 -5.78 14.50
CA ASN A 366 6.82 -5.46 13.53
C ASN A 366 6.05 -4.18 13.89
N GLY A 367 6.53 -3.40 14.86
CA GLY A 367 5.94 -2.11 15.21
C GLY A 367 4.74 -2.18 16.17
N PHE A 368 4.45 -3.32 16.80
CA PHE A 368 3.43 -3.48 17.85
C PHE A 368 3.86 -4.55 18.87
N SER A 369 3.26 -4.57 20.07
CA SER A 369 3.75 -5.42 21.18
C SER A 369 2.71 -6.38 21.77
N LEU A 370 1.44 -5.98 21.83
CA LEU A 370 0.46 -6.64 22.70
C LEU A 370 -0.42 -7.62 21.97
N GLN A 371 -0.73 -7.34 20.71
CA GLN A 371 -1.70 -8.07 19.91
C GLN A 371 -1.08 -9.33 19.29
N PHE A 372 -1.87 -10.37 19.18
CA PHE A 372 -1.60 -11.51 18.31
C PHE A 372 -2.83 -11.70 17.42
N ILE A 373 -2.73 -11.23 16.17
CA ILE A 373 -3.80 -11.35 15.20
C ILE A 373 -3.71 -12.69 14.49
N GLN A 374 -4.79 -13.44 14.47
CA GLN A 374 -4.91 -14.68 13.72
C GLN A 374 -5.98 -14.53 12.65
N ILE A 375 -5.61 -14.68 11.38
CA ILE A 375 -6.52 -14.58 10.24
C ILE A 375 -6.60 -15.95 9.59
N TYR A 376 -7.73 -16.63 9.72
CA TYR A 376 -7.98 -17.92 9.09
C TYR A 376 -8.76 -17.70 7.79
N VAL A 377 -8.29 -18.32 6.70
CA VAL A 377 -8.82 -18.08 5.36
C VAL A 377 -9.28 -19.38 4.73
N LEU A 378 -10.56 -19.42 4.34
CA LEU A 378 -11.12 -20.46 3.49
C LEU A 378 -11.26 -19.91 2.07
N THR A 379 -10.53 -20.51 1.14
CA THR A 379 -10.55 -20.11 -0.27
C THR A 379 -11.63 -20.85 -1.06
N THR A 380 -11.70 -20.65 -2.38
CA THR A 380 -12.69 -21.30 -3.24
C THR A 380 -12.31 -22.73 -3.65
N ARG A 381 -11.08 -23.15 -3.34
CA ARG A 381 -10.56 -24.46 -3.70
C ARG A 381 -11.26 -25.56 -2.91
N THR A 382 -11.59 -26.67 -3.58
CA THR A 382 -12.28 -27.81 -2.96
C THR A 382 -11.41 -29.07 -2.91
N ASP A 383 -10.22 -29.01 -3.51
CA ASP A 383 -9.23 -30.08 -3.59
C ASP A 383 -8.10 -29.93 -2.55
N LEU A 384 -8.07 -28.82 -1.80
CA LEU A 384 -7.11 -28.60 -0.73
C LEU A 384 -7.57 -29.25 0.59
N PRO A 385 -6.63 -29.65 1.47
CA PRO A 385 -6.97 -30.04 2.83
C PRO A 385 -7.63 -28.88 3.58
N VAL A 386 -8.60 -29.18 4.44
CA VAL A 386 -9.25 -28.23 5.34
C VAL A 386 -8.82 -28.54 6.77
N ASN A 387 -8.41 -27.52 7.52
CA ASN A 387 -8.08 -27.61 8.94
C ASN A 387 -9.09 -26.81 9.76
N HIS A 388 -9.53 -27.33 10.91
CA HIS A 388 -10.48 -26.68 11.81
C HIS A 388 -9.83 -26.17 13.11
N THR A 389 -8.56 -26.48 13.33
CA THR A 389 -7.84 -26.17 14.58
C THR A 389 -7.27 -24.76 14.58
N THR A 390 -7.01 -24.23 15.78
CA THR A 390 -6.39 -22.93 16.00
C THR A 390 -5.08 -23.03 16.77
N ILE A 391 -4.20 -22.04 16.64
CA ILE A 391 -2.95 -21.96 17.40
C ILE A 391 -3.20 -21.21 18.71
N GLY A 392 -3.53 -21.95 19.76
CA GLY A 392 -3.63 -21.42 21.12
C GLY A 392 -4.89 -20.58 21.42
N ALA A 393 -5.74 -20.29 20.44
CA ALA A 393 -6.99 -19.54 20.63
C ALA A 393 -8.07 -20.31 21.42
N ASN A 394 -7.93 -21.63 21.48
CA ASN A 394 -8.86 -22.55 22.16
C ASN A 394 -10.30 -22.47 21.62
N VAL A 395 -10.43 -22.30 20.30
CA VAL A 395 -11.68 -22.36 19.53
C VAL A 395 -11.49 -23.25 18.31
N GLU A 396 -12.59 -23.71 17.72
CA GLU A 396 -12.64 -24.42 16.44
C GLU A 396 -13.19 -23.50 15.35
N ILE A 397 -12.57 -23.49 14.18
CA ILE A 397 -13.09 -22.78 13.00
C ILE A 397 -14.09 -23.71 12.30
N GLU A 398 -15.38 -23.37 12.31
CA GLU A 398 -16.45 -24.31 11.95
C GLU A 398 -16.39 -24.80 10.51
N GLU A 399 -16.28 -23.89 9.53
CA GLU A 399 -16.10 -24.30 8.13
C GLU A 399 -14.67 -24.72 7.79
N GLY A 400 -13.74 -24.49 8.72
CA GLY A 400 -12.31 -24.72 8.55
C GLY A 400 -11.63 -23.71 7.63
N TRP A 401 -10.34 -23.93 7.37
CA TRP A 401 -9.48 -23.01 6.62
C TRP A 401 -8.44 -23.76 5.78
N HIS A 402 -7.96 -23.11 4.71
CA HIS A 402 -6.89 -23.61 3.84
C HIS A 402 -5.52 -23.04 4.23
N PHE A 403 -5.49 -21.77 4.63
CA PHE A 403 -4.30 -21.16 5.20
C PHE A 403 -4.68 -20.17 6.31
N ALA A 404 -3.71 -19.82 7.14
CA ALA A 404 -3.89 -18.87 8.24
C ALA A 404 -2.66 -17.98 8.39
N LEU A 405 -2.87 -16.68 8.64
CA LEU A 405 -1.82 -15.72 8.97
C LEU A 405 -1.73 -15.60 10.49
N MET A 406 -0.54 -15.79 11.02
CA MET A 406 -0.22 -15.60 12.43
C MET A 406 0.62 -14.33 12.56
N LEU A 407 -0.01 -13.21 12.89
CA LEU A 407 0.64 -11.90 12.96
C LEU A 407 1.00 -11.57 14.41
N THR A 408 2.30 -11.45 14.66
CA THR A 408 2.88 -11.29 15.99
C THR A 408 3.82 -10.09 16.00
N PRO A 409 4.22 -9.59 17.18
CA PRO A 409 5.26 -8.57 17.28
C PRO A 409 6.58 -8.93 16.59
N GLY A 410 6.89 -10.22 16.42
CA GLY A 410 7.90 -10.68 15.45
C GLY A 410 9.32 -10.91 15.99
N TRP A 411 9.50 -11.09 17.30
CA TRP A 411 10.81 -11.47 17.86
C TRP A 411 11.28 -12.86 17.37
N ASP A 412 12.55 -13.18 17.64
CA ASP A 412 13.21 -14.44 17.25
C ASP A 412 13.29 -14.72 15.73
N THR A 413 13.80 -15.90 15.37
CA THR A 413 13.90 -16.37 13.98
C THR A 413 12.83 -17.40 13.62
N ASP A 414 12.43 -18.24 14.57
CA ASP A 414 11.46 -19.31 14.35
C ASP A 414 10.02 -18.78 14.43
N PRO A 415 9.08 -19.35 13.67
CA PRO A 415 7.69 -18.93 13.70
C PRO A 415 7.00 -19.35 15.01
N VAL A 416 5.98 -18.60 15.42
CA VAL A 416 5.02 -19.09 16.43
C VAL A 416 4.39 -20.41 15.98
N PRO A 417 4.09 -21.38 16.86
CA PRO A 417 4.18 -21.30 18.32
C PRO A 417 5.58 -21.58 18.91
N VAL A 418 6.53 -22.06 18.11
CA VAL A 418 7.87 -22.45 18.59
C VAL A 418 8.68 -21.22 18.97
N GLY A 419 8.92 -20.33 18.01
CA GLY A 419 9.53 -19.02 18.25
C GLY A 419 8.47 -17.94 18.42
N GLN A 420 8.75 -16.75 17.90
CA GLN A 420 7.97 -15.53 18.10
C GLN A 420 7.72 -14.76 16.79
N LYS A 421 8.15 -15.31 15.65
CA LYS A 421 8.04 -14.67 14.34
C LYS A 421 6.68 -14.96 13.69
N SER A 422 6.17 -14.01 12.91
CA SER A 422 4.92 -14.20 12.15
C SER A 422 5.10 -15.24 11.05
N ALA A 423 4.00 -15.85 10.62
CA ALA A 423 4.03 -16.88 9.57
C ALA A 423 2.68 -17.06 8.86
N ILE A 424 2.74 -17.60 7.66
CA ILE A 424 1.61 -18.22 6.96
C ILE A 424 1.63 -19.72 7.23
N TYR A 425 0.55 -20.26 7.76
CA TYR A 425 0.35 -21.70 7.94
C TYR A 425 -0.62 -22.23 6.90
N PHE A 426 -0.33 -23.39 6.32
CA PHE A 426 -1.22 -24.07 5.40
C PHE A 426 -1.84 -25.29 6.08
N ALA A 427 -3.06 -25.64 5.71
CA ALA A 427 -3.81 -26.76 6.29
C ALA A 427 -3.13 -28.13 6.08
N ASN A 428 -2.21 -28.24 5.12
CA ASN A 428 -1.37 -29.42 4.89
C ASN A 428 -0.21 -29.56 5.90
N GLY A 429 -0.01 -28.58 6.80
CA GLY A 429 1.03 -28.56 7.82
C GLY A 429 2.33 -27.83 7.43
N SER A 430 2.47 -27.33 6.19
CA SER A 430 3.61 -26.47 5.82
C SER A 430 3.42 -25.04 6.33
N CYS A 431 4.51 -24.30 6.49
CA CYS A 431 4.46 -22.88 6.81
C CYS A 431 5.52 -22.07 6.05
N ILE A 432 5.24 -20.78 5.88
CA ILE A 432 6.17 -19.76 5.38
C ILE A 432 6.39 -18.77 6.52
N VAL A 433 7.63 -18.68 7.00
CA VAL A 433 8.01 -17.72 8.03
C VAL A 433 8.13 -16.33 7.41
N GLN A 434 7.74 -15.29 8.14
CA GLN A 434 7.85 -13.89 7.70
C GLN A 434 9.26 -13.58 7.15
N ASP A 435 9.32 -13.12 5.89
CA ASP A 435 10.47 -12.61 5.16
C ASP A 435 9.97 -12.04 3.82
N GLY A 436 10.54 -12.40 2.66
CA GLY A 436 10.08 -11.93 1.35
C GLY A 436 8.57 -12.14 1.12
N ALA A 437 8.06 -13.37 1.24
CA ALA A 437 6.67 -13.68 0.90
C ALA A 437 5.61 -13.17 1.90
N LEU A 438 6.01 -12.82 3.12
CA LEU A 438 5.15 -12.23 4.16
C LEU A 438 5.94 -11.14 4.88
N VAL A 439 5.49 -9.89 4.77
CA VAL A 439 6.02 -8.77 5.55
C VAL A 439 4.93 -8.27 6.50
N VAL A 440 5.26 -8.08 7.78
CA VAL A 440 4.32 -7.59 8.79
C VAL A 440 4.86 -6.30 9.39
N THR A 441 4.01 -5.31 9.52
CA THR A 441 4.34 -4.00 10.11
C THR A 441 3.11 -3.39 10.78
N ALA A 442 3.27 -2.22 11.40
CA ALA A 442 2.17 -1.45 11.95
C ALA A 442 2.25 0.02 11.51
N ASP A 443 1.09 0.61 11.28
CA ASP A 443 0.89 2.06 11.20
C ASP A 443 0.31 2.52 12.54
N GLN A 444 1.15 3.18 13.34
CA GLN A 444 0.79 3.68 14.65
C GLN A 444 -0.16 4.88 14.61
N GLU A 445 -0.16 5.66 13.53
CA GLU A 445 -1.03 6.82 13.40
C GLU A 445 -2.47 6.39 13.10
N SER A 446 -2.64 5.38 12.24
CA SER A 446 -3.94 4.84 11.87
C SER A 446 -4.41 3.66 12.73
N ASN A 447 -3.61 3.23 13.70
CA ASN A 447 -3.80 2.03 14.52
C ASN A 447 -3.99 0.73 13.71
N LEU A 448 -3.21 0.54 12.66
CA LEU A 448 -3.28 -0.64 11.79
C LEU A 448 -2.14 -1.62 12.03
N ILE A 449 -2.46 -2.91 12.12
CA ILE A 449 -1.51 -3.99 11.86
C ILE A 449 -1.68 -4.41 10.41
N LEU A 450 -0.58 -4.43 9.66
CA LEU A 450 -0.55 -4.66 8.22
C LEU A 450 0.24 -5.94 7.94
N ALA A 451 -0.33 -6.83 7.12
CA ALA A 451 0.39 -7.98 6.57
C ALA A 451 0.34 -7.96 5.04
N PHE A 452 1.52 -7.92 4.43
CA PHE A 452 1.74 -7.95 2.99
C PHE A 452 2.10 -9.36 2.57
N VAL A 453 1.31 -9.95 1.68
CA VAL A 453 1.48 -11.33 1.25
C VAL A 453 1.66 -11.38 -0.25
N ASP A 454 2.76 -11.99 -0.71
CA ASP A 454 2.95 -12.31 -2.13
C ASP A 454 1.86 -13.30 -2.59
N THR A 455 1.03 -12.91 -3.53
CA THR A 455 -0.07 -13.75 -4.04
C THR A 455 0.41 -15.08 -4.62
N SER A 456 1.66 -15.16 -5.10
CA SER A 456 2.21 -16.37 -5.69
C SER A 456 2.38 -17.53 -4.70
N VAL A 457 2.38 -17.25 -3.40
CA VAL A 457 2.42 -18.30 -2.36
C VAL A 457 1.04 -18.71 -1.88
N LEU A 458 -0.02 -18.01 -2.30
CA LEU A 458 -1.40 -18.28 -1.90
C LEU A 458 -2.14 -19.11 -2.96
N PRO A 459 -3.04 -20.02 -2.54
CA PRO A 459 -3.90 -20.71 -3.49
C PRO A 459 -4.96 -19.73 -4.03
N ASP A 460 -5.29 -19.83 -5.32
CA ASP A 460 -6.46 -19.19 -5.96
C ASP A 460 -6.69 -17.69 -5.65
N ALA A 461 -5.61 -16.90 -5.52
CA ALA A 461 -5.66 -15.47 -5.19
C ALA A 461 -6.50 -14.64 -6.18
N GLU A 462 -6.63 -15.10 -7.42
CA GLU A 462 -7.53 -14.51 -8.42
C GLU A 462 -9.03 -14.58 -8.04
N ASN A 463 -9.39 -15.42 -7.06
CA ASN A 463 -10.75 -15.58 -6.54
C ASN A 463 -10.95 -14.94 -5.15
N ILE A 464 -10.05 -14.03 -4.74
CA ILE A 464 -10.02 -13.39 -3.42
C ILE A 464 -11.37 -12.81 -2.96
N ALA A 465 -12.18 -12.27 -3.88
CA ALA A 465 -13.49 -11.71 -3.58
C ALA A 465 -14.50 -12.74 -3.04
N ASN A 466 -14.24 -14.03 -3.24
CA ASN A 466 -15.09 -15.14 -2.79
C ASN A 466 -14.51 -15.89 -1.58
N TRP A 467 -13.37 -15.44 -1.04
CA TRP A 467 -12.79 -16.03 0.16
C TRP A 467 -13.61 -15.67 1.40
N LYS A 468 -13.47 -16.51 2.42
CA LYS A 468 -14.04 -16.27 3.75
C LYS A 468 -12.94 -16.14 4.79
N TYR A 469 -13.20 -15.36 5.83
CA TYR A 469 -12.23 -14.99 6.85
C TYR A 469 -12.80 -15.24 8.25
N ALA A 470 -11.97 -15.74 9.16
CA ALA A 470 -12.18 -15.53 10.60
C ALA A 470 -10.97 -14.75 11.12
N VAL A 471 -11.21 -13.61 11.76
CA VAL A 471 -10.15 -12.71 12.26
C VAL A 471 -10.30 -12.63 13.76
N LEU A 472 -9.28 -13.07 14.48
CA LEU A 472 -9.27 -13.12 15.93
C LEU A 472 -8.16 -12.23 16.46
N VAL A 473 -8.47 -11.46 17.51
CA VAL A 473 -7.50 -10.70 18.27
C VAL A 473 -7.27 -11.39 19.61
N LEU A 474 -6.02 -11.77 19.85
CA LEU A 474 -5.58 -12.39 21.09
C LEU A 474 -4.52 -11.54 21.77
N GLY A 475 -4.31 -11.77 23.06
CA GLY A 475 -3.12 -11.25 23.75
C GLY A 475 -1.88 -12.05 23.40
N TYR A 476 -0.85 -11.37 22.89
CA TYR A 476 0.48 -11.93 22.71
C TYR A 476 1.16 -12.16 24.06
N ASP A 477 1.81 -13.33 24.23
CA ASP A 477 2.68 -13.63 25.38
C ASP A 477 3.91 -14.44 24.95
N GLY A 478 5.05 -13.78 24.81
CA GLY A 478 6.34 -14.40 24.45
C GLY A 478 6.77 -15.59 25.33
N PHE A 479 6.28 -15.66 26.57
CA PHE A 479 6.63 -16.70 27.55
C PHE A 479 5.57 -17.80 27.70
N GLY A 480 4.36 -17.52 27.22
CA GLY A 480 3.21 -18.40 27.33
C GLY A 480 3.21 -19.56 26.32
N PRO A 481 2.46 -20.64 26.59
CA PRO A 481 2.25 -21.69 25.61
C PRO A 481 1.59 -21.14 24.34
N SER A 482 2.07 -21.56 23.18
CA SER A 482 1.62 -21.08 21.86
C SER A 482 1.77 -19.58 21.61
N LYS A 483 2.50 -18.87 22.48
CA LYS A 483 2.63 -17.41 22.49
C LYS A 483 1.32 -16.63 22.68
N VAL A 484 0.33 -17.27 23.29
CA VAL A 484 -0.99 -16.70 23.59
C VAL A 484 -1.13 -16.51 25.09
N ARG A 485 -1.53 -15.31 25.50
CA ARG A 485 -1.79 -14.92 26.88
C ARG A 485 -3.04 -15.63 27.41
N ASP A 486 -2.98 -16.04 28.67
CA ASP A 486 -4.10 -16.75 29.31
C ASP A 486 -5.23 -15.81 29.75
N VAL A 487 -6.43 -16.39 29.86
CA VAL A 487 -7.60 -15.78 30.48
C VAL A 487 -7.99 -16.60 31.70
N PHE A 488 -7.84 -16.02 32.89
CA PHE A 488 -8.17 -16.69 34.15
C PHE A 488 -9.64 -16.52 34.53
N ALA A 489 -10.13 -17.46 35.32
CA ALA A 489 -11.43 -17.31 35.96
C ALA A 489 -11.36 -16.28 37.10
N GLY A 490 -12.32 -15.37 37.16
CA GLY A 490 -12.37 -14.30 38.17
C GLY A 490 -11.58 -13.05 37.77
N ASP A 491 -10.95 -12.39 38.74
CA ASP A 491 -10.25 -11.11 38.52
C ASP A 491 -9.00 -11.28 37.64
N PRO A 492 -8.67 -10.30 36.79
CA PRO A 492 -7.43 -10.31 36.02
C PRO A 492 -6.21 -10.22 36.94
N THR A 493 -5.04 -10.58 36.40
CA THR A 493 -3.75 -10.33 37.05
C THR A 493 -3.02 -9.18 36.37
N GLU A 494 -1.82 -8.86 36.84
CA GLU A 494 -0.96 -7.88 36.17
C GLU A 494 -0.73 -8.22 34.69
N TRP A 495 -0.58 -9.51 34.37
CA TRP A 495 -0.17 -9.97 33.05
C TRP A 495 -1.17 -10.88 32.34
N ASN A 496 -2.29 -11.24 32.95
CA ASN A 496 -3.27 -12.14 32.32
C ASN A 496 -4.66 -11.55 32.43
N PHE A 497 -5.46 -11.80 31.40
CA PHE A 497 -6.86 -11.44 31.39
C PHE A 497 -7.62 -12.19 32.48
N GLY A 498 -8.74 -11.64 32.90
CA GLY A 498 -9.70 -12.27 33.82
C GLY A 498 -11.04 -12.53 33.13
N GLY A 499 -12.00 -13.05 33.90
CA GLY A 499 -13.40 -13.15 33.51
C GLY A 499 -13.81 -14.43 32.78
N ALA A 500 -12.92 -15.42 32.64
CA ALA A 500 -13.28 -16.71 32.03
C ALA A 500 -14.25 -17.52 32.90
N ASP A 501 -15.12 -18.31 32.26
CA ASP A 501 -15.96 -19.28 32.98
C ASP A 501 -15.06 -20.33 33.64
N ALA A 502 -15.14 -20.40 34.98
CA ALA A 502 -14.38 -21.36 35.77
C ALA A 502 -14.63 -22.82 35.34
N THR A 503 -15.85 -23.18 34.92
CA THR A 503 -16.15 -24.54 34.48
C THR A 503 -15.54 -24.84 33.11
N ALA A 504 -15.54 -23.88 32.20
CA ALA A 504 -14.86 -23.96 30.91
C ALA A 504 -13.34 -24.07 31.07
N VAL A 505 -12.75 -23.29 31.99
CA VAL A 505 -11.31 -23.36 32.32
C VAL A 505 -10.95 -24.73 32.85
N LEU A 506 -11.74 -25.28 33.78
CA LEU A 506 -11.52 -26.62 34.34
C LEU A 506 -11.67 -27.73 33.29
N ALA A 507 -12.59 -27.57 32.34
CA ALA A 507 -12.79 -28.48 31.22
C ALA A 507 -11.75 -28.29 30.08
N GLY A 508 -10.93 -27.23 30.13
CA GLY A 508 -9.93 -26.91 29.10
C GLY A 508 -10.52 -26.34 27.81
N VAL A 509 -11.75 -25.82 27.83
CA VAL A 509 -12.50 -25.35 26.63
C VAL A 509 -12.76 -23.85 26.62
N ALA A 510 -12.28 -23.10 27.61
CA ALA A 510 -12.43 -21.64 27.67
C ALA A 510 -11.67 -20.97 26.51
N PRO A 511 -12.33 -20.18 25.64
CA PRO A 511 -11.66 -19.43 24.57
C PRO A 511 -10.59 -18.47 25.11
N ARG A 512 -9.55 -18.21 24.33
CA ARG A 512 -8.55 -17.16 24.61
C ARG A 512 -8.62 -15.98 23.65
N VAL A 513 -9.74 -15.89 22.95
CA VAL A 513 -10.08 -14.82 22.00
C VAL A 513 -10.59 -13.63 22.80
N ILE A 514 -9.94 -12.48 22.64
CA ILE A 514 -10.34 -11.23 23.33
C ILE A 514 -11.37 -10.49 22.48
N ASP A 515 -11.23 -10.58 21.16
CA ASP A 515 -12.10 -9.97 20.17
C ASP A 515 -12.08 -10.82 18.88
N LEU A 516 -13.19 -10.84 18.16
CA LEU A 516 -13.48 -11.63 16.97
C LEU A 516 -14.31 -10.79 15.99
N LEU A 517 -13.81 -10.66 14.75
CA LEU A 517 -14.54 -9.98 13.68
C LEU A 517 -15.96 -10.53 13.51
N ALA A 518 -16.96 -9.71 13.83
CA ALA A 518 -18.36 -10.10 13.86
C ALA A 518 -19.28 -8.94 13.42
N PRO A 519 -20.47 -9.21 12.83
CA PRO A 519 -21.38 -8.14 12.45
C PRO A 519 -21.92 -7.36 13.66
N THR A 520 -22.04 -8.03 14.80
CA THR A 520 -22.48 -7.48 16.08
C THR A 520 -21.74 -8.15 17.24
N ALA A 521 -21.65 -7.45 18.37
CA ALA A 521 -21.03 -7.99 19.58
C ALA A 521 -21.78 -9.24 20.09
N ASP A 522 -23.10 -9.29 19.92
CA ASP A 522 -23.91 -10.46 20.28
C ASP A 522 -23.52 -11.69 19.45
N ASP A 523 -23.20 -11.53 18.15
CA ASP A 523 -22.72 -12.63 17.30
C ASP A 523 -21.36 -13.17 17.82
N GLN A 524 -20.46 -12.28 18.22
CA GLN A 524 -19.21 -12.68 18.90
C GLN A 524 -19.50 -13.46 20.19
N TYR A 525 -20.36 -12.92 21.06
CA TYR A 525 -20.68 -13.53 22.35
C TYR A 525 -21.31 -14.91 22.19
N GLU A 526 -22.20 -15.08 21.22
CA GLU A 526 -22.81 -16.37 20.88
C GLU A 526 -21.76 -17.38 20.40
N MET A 527 -20.88 -16.98 19.47
CA MET A 527 -19.80 -17.85 18.97
C MET A 527 -18.86 -18.27 20.10
N LEU A 528 -18.34 -17.32 20.89
CA LEU A 528 -17.37 -17.60 21.95
C LEU A 528 -17.99 -18.29 23.17
N SER A 529 -19.30 -18.25 23.35
CA SER A 529 -20.01 -18.98 24.42
C SER A 529 -20.52 -20.36 24.00
N SER A 530 -20.30 -20.79 22.75
CA SER A 530 -20.85 -22.03 22.19
C SER A 530 -20.16 -23.33 22.65
N TYR A 531 -19.12 -23.23 23.51
CA TYR A 531 -18.44 -24.39 24.06
C TYR A 531 -19.36 -25.24 24.95
N THR A 532 -18.96 -26.48 25.18
CA THR A 532 -19.62 -27.37 26.16
C THR A 532 -18.58 -27.94 27.10
N THR A 533 -18.93 -28.09 28.39
CA THR A 533 -18.01 -28.61 29.41
C THR A 533 -18.19 -30.11 29.66
N GLU A 534 -19.37 -30.66 29.38
CA GLU A 534 -19.70 -32.08 29.56
C GLU A 534 -20.70 -32.57 28.48
N PRO A 535 -20.24 -33.28 27.43
CA PRO A 535 -18.85 -33.56 27.10
C PRO A 535 -18.09 -32.27 26.75
N ALA A 536 -16.79 -32.23 27.02
CA ALA A 536 -15.96 -31.08 26.66
C ALA A 536 -15.88 -30.91 25.12
N ALA A 537 -16.24 -29.72 24.62
CA ALA A 537 -16.03 -29.30 23.24
C ALA A 537 -15.74 -27.80 23.17
N LEU A 538 -14.87 -27.41 22.24
CA LEU A 538 -14.47 -26.01 22.03
C LEU A 538 -15.64 -25.17 21.48
N ALA A 539 -15.56 -23.87 21.72
CA ALA A 539 -16.41 -22.90 21.04
C ALA A 539 -16.14 -22.90 19.54
N LYS A 540 -17.18 -22.67 18.74
CA LYS A 540 -17.12 -22.64 17.28
C LYS A 540 -17.19 -21.21 16.77
N VAL A 541 -16.28 -20.89 15.86
CA VAL A 541 -16.20 -19.61 15.16
C VAL A 541 -16.53 -19.83 13.69
N SER A 542 -17.50 -19.09 13.17
CA SER A 542 -17.86 -19.09 11.75
C SER A 542 -17.02 -18.08 10.97
N LEU A 543 -16.87 -18.29 9.66
CA LEU A 543 -16.17 -17.33 8.81
C LEU A 543 -17.14 -16.31 8.19
N VAL A 544 -16.68 -15.07 8.08
CA VAL A 544 -17.36 -13.99 7.37
C VAL A 544 -16.93 -13.94 5.91
N SER A 545 -17.82 -13.51 5.01
CA SER A 545 -17.55 -13.28 3.59
C SER A 545 -17.94 -11.85 3.23
N ALA A 546 -17.40 -11.32 2.14
CA ALA A 546 -17.84 -10.02 1.64
C ALA A 546 -19.37 -10.01 1.51
N VAL A 547 -20.04 -9.13 2.26
CA VAL A 547 -21.46 -8.87 2.01
C VAL A 547 -21.48 -8.13 0.68
N ALA A 548 -22.10 -8.73 -0.35
CA ALA A 548 -22.23 -8.06 -1.64
C ALA A 548 -22.74 -6.63 -1.40
N PRO A 549 -22.09 -5.58 -1.93
CA PRO A 549 -22.61 -4.23 -1.78
C PRO A 549 -24.05 -4.24 -2.28
N PRO A 550 -25.02 -3.66 -1.54
CA PRO A 550 -26.38 -3.57 -2.05
C PRO A 550 -26.30 -2.92 -3.44
N PRO A 551 -26.95 -3.51 -4.47
CA PRO A 551 -26.95 -2.91 -5.79
C PRO A 551 -27.38 -1.46 -5.64
N ALA A 552 -26.60 -0.54 -6.22
CA ALA A 552 -26.86 0.89 -6.15
C ALA A 552 -28.37 1.15 -6.35
N PRO A 553 -29.03 1.97 -5.51
CA PRO A 553 -30.46 2.17 -5.60
C PRO A 553 -30.79 2.64 -7.01
N THR A 554 -31.41 1.75 -7.79
CA THR A 554 -31.90 2.10 -9.12
C THR A 554 -33.05 3.06 -8.91
N VAL A 555 -32.78 4.36 -9.06
CA VAL A 555 -33.82 5.38 -9.07
C VAL A 555 -34.66 5.14 -10.32
N THR A 556 -35.73 4.36 -10.15
CA THR A 556 -36.71 4.13 -11.20
C THR A 556 -37.63 5.33 -11.24
N GLU A 557 -37.33 6.33 -12.07
CA GLU A 557 -38.31 7.37 -12.38
C GLU A 557 -39.41 6.75 -13.22
N THR A 558 -40.61 6.62 -12.63
CA THR A 558 -41.78 6.13 -13.36
C THR A 558 -42.36 7.28 -14.20
N VAL A 559 -41.94 7.37 -15.47
CA VAL A 559 -42.59 8.27 -16.43
C VAL A 559 -43.87 7.59 -16.93
N THR A 560 -45.03 8.12 -16.51
CA THR A 560 -46.33 7.64 -16.99
C THR A 560 -46.72 8.40 -18.26
N GLU A 561 -46.47 7.82 -19.43
CA GLU A 561 -47.06 8.33 -20.68
C GLU A 561 -48.49 7.78 -20.85
N THR A 562 -49.46 8.68 -20.97
CA THR A 562 -50.87 8.32 -21.26
C THR A 562 -51.08 8.39 -22.77
N VAL A 563 -51.08 7.23 -23.45
CA VAL A 563 -51.45 7.16 -24.87
C VAL A 563 -52.96 6.94 -24.97
N THR A 564 -53.68 7.91 -25.54
CA THR A 564 -55.13 7.79 -25.80
C THR A 564 -55.32 7.32 -27.24
N GLU A 565 -55.67 6.04 -27.44
CA GLU A 565 -56.13 5.55 -28.75
C GLU A 565 -57.64 5.75 -28.89
N THR A 566 -58.07 6.33 -30.01
CA THR A 566 -59.50 6.47 -30.35
C THR A 566 -59.86 5.43 -31.41
N VAL A 567 -60.56 4.37 -31.01
CA VAL A 567 -61.09 3.37 -31.95
C VAL A 567 -62.48 3.79 -32.40
N THR A 568 -62.68 4.00 -33.71
CA THR A 568 -63.98 4.32 -34.30
C THR A 568 -64.55 3.08 -34.97
N GLU A 569 -65.52 2.40 -34.35
CA GLU A 569 -66.30 1.36 -35.02
C GLU A 569 -67.44 1.97 -35.84
N THR A 570 -67.55 1.59 -37.12
CA THR A 570 -68.66 2.00 -37.99
C THR A 570 -69.54 0.79 -38.29
N THR A 571 -70.71 0.71 -37.65
CA THR A 571 -71.73 -0.30 -37.94
C THR A 571 -72.86 0.35 -38.75
N THR A 572 -73.14 -0.19 -39.94
CA THR A 572 -74.22 0.31 -40.83
C THR A 572 -75.48 -0.53 -40.65
N GLU A 573 -76.49 0.02 -39.96
CA GLU A 573 -77.88 -0.40 -40.10
C GLU A 573 -78.79 0.81 -40.34
N THR A 574 -79.85 0.57 -41.11
CA THR A 574 -80.75 1.60 -41.64
C THR A 574 -81.69 2.11 -40.53
N VAL A 575 -81.90 3.42 -40.51
CA VAL A 575 -82.80 4.24 -39.65
C VAL A 575 -82.12 4.95 -38.46
N THR A 576 -81.82 6.23 -38.71
CA THR A 576 -81.76 7.43 -37.85
C THR A 576 -81.54 7.26 -36.33
N GLU A 577 -80.27 7.38 -35.90
CA GLU A 577 -79.76 8.27 -34.82
C GLU A 577 -78.23 8.04 -34.68
N THR A 578 -77.42 9.11 -34.69
CA THR A 578 -75.96 9.02 -34.50
C THR A 578 -75.61 9.35 -33.05
N THR A 579 -75.15 8.36 -32.30
CA THR A 579 -74.58 8.54 -30.95
C THR A 579 -73.10 8.17 -31.01
N THR A 580 -72.23 9.11 -30.65
CA THR A 580 -70.78 8.90 -30.52
C THR A 580 -70.48 8.43 -29.10
N GLU A 581 -70.05 7.18 -28.91
CA GLU A 581 -69.51 6.71 -27.64
C GLU A 581 -67.98 6.77 -27.67
N THR A 582 -67.39 7.52 -26.73
CA THR A 582 -65.94 7.57 -26.49
C THR A 582 -65.63 6.63 -25.34
N THR A 583 -64.90 5.54 -25.61
CA THR A 583 -64.40 4.64 -24.57
C THR A 583 -62.90 4.87 -24.39
N THR A 584 -62.47 5.21 -23.17
CA THR A 584 -61.07 5.41 -22.81
C THR A 584 -60.54 4.12 -22.17
N GLU A 585 -59.63 3.42 -22.84
CA GLU A 585 -58.87 2.32 -22.24
C GLU A 585 -57.47 2.81 -21.83
N THR A 586 -57.08 2.55 -20.58
CA THR A 586 -55.75 2.88 -20.05
C THR A 586 -54.89 1.61 -20.10
N SER A 587 -53.85 1.59 -20.92
CA SER A 587 -52.81 0.55 -20.87
C SER A 587 -51.51 1.11 -20.31
N THR A 588 -50.83 0.35 -19.47
CA THR A 588 -49.55 0.73 -18.85
C THR A 588 -48.44 -0.09 -19.50
N THR A 589 -47.49 0.56 -20.16
CA THR A 589 -46.29 -0.08 -20.72
C THR A 589 -45.07 0.43 -19.97
N THR A 590 -44.27 -0.47 -19.40
CA THR A 590 -43.01 -0.13 -18.73
C THR A 590 -41.89 -0.11 -19.77
N VAL A 591 -41.26 1.06 -19.98
CA VAL A 591 -40.10 1.23 -20.85
C VAL A 591 -38.90 1.60 -19.97
N THR A 592 -37.79 0.88 -20.12
CA THR A 592 -36.51 1.19 -19.48
C THR A 592 -35.69 2.04 -20.45
N GLU A 593 -35.48 3.31 -20.14
CA GLU A 593 -34.53 4.19 -20.84
C GLU A 593 -33.28 4.42 -19.98
N GLU A 594 -32.10 4.34 -20.60
CA GLU A 594 -30.86 4.83 -20.01
C GLU A 594 -30.86 6.36 -20.08
N VAL A 595 -30.83 7.02 -18.92
CA VAL A 595 -30.77 8.48 -18.82
C VAL A 595 -29.36 8.95 -19.20
N PRO A 596 -29.17 9.83 -20.21
CA PRO A 596 -27.87 10.40 -20.50
C PRO A 596 -27.43 11.32 -19.36
N VAL A 597 -26.18 11.15 -18.92
CA VAL A 597 -25.53 11.96 -17.90
C VAL A 597 -25.56 13.44 -18.31
N THR A 598 -26.05 14.31 -17.43
CA THR A 598 -26.25 15.73 -17.69
C THR A 598 -24.94 16.42 -18.08
N ASP A 599 -24.92 17.08 -19.24
CA ASP A 599 -23.81 17.90 -19.71
C ASP A 599 -23.71 19.21 -18.89
N TRP A 600 -22.67 19.32 -18.06
CA TRP A 600 -22.41 20.47 -17.18
C TRP A 600 -21.74 21.66 -17.88
N THR A 601 -21.47 21.58 -19.19
CA THR A 601 -20.69 22.58 -19.93
C THR A 601 -21.29 23.99 -19.80
N MET A 602 -22.62 24.14 -19.79
CA MET A 602 -23.28 25.44 -19.63
C MET A 602 -23.16 26.04 -18.22
N THR A 603 -23.14 25.21 -17.17
CA THR A 603 -23.03 25.67 -15.78
C THR A 603 -21.61 26.15 -15.47
N ILE A 604 -20.60 25.47 -16.03
CA ILE A 604 -19.18 25.85 -15.91
C ILE A 604 -18.91 27.18 -16.63
N VAL A 605 -19.45 27.36 -17.84
CA VAL A 605 -19.31 28.61 -18.60
C VAL A 605 -19.94 29.80 -17.85
N VAL A 606 -21.11 29.62 -17.23
CA VAL A 606 -21.77 30.67 -16.44
C VAL A 606 -20.95 31.01 -15.18
N ALA A 607 -20.36 30.03 -14.51
CA ALA A 607 -19.51 30.25 -13.35
C ALA A 607 -18.23 31.06 -13.70
N ILE A 608 -17.59 30.74 -14.83
CA ILE A 608 -16.41 31.46 -15.33
C ILE A 608 -16.76 32.92 -15.69
N VAL A 609 -17.90 33.16 -16.34
CA VAL A 609 -18.35 34.51 -16.68
C VAL A 609 -18.63 35.34 -15.42
N LEU A 610 -19.26 34.75 -14.40
CA LEU A 610 -19.52 35.43 -13.13
C LEU A 610 -18.22 35.74 -12.37
N LEU A 611 -17.22 34.86 -12.44
CA LEU A 611 -15.91 35.06 -11.83
C LEU A 611 -15.14 36.20 -12.51
N ILE A 612 -15.18 36.30 -13.85
CA ILE A 612 -14.59 37.40 -14.61
C ILE A 612 -15.27 38.74 -14.27
N ILE A 613 -16.61 38.76 -14.17
CA ILE A 613 -17.36 39.95 -13.77
C ILE A 613 -16.98 40.37 -12.33
N GLY A 614 -16.87 39.42 -11.41
CA GLY A 614 -16.43 39.67 -10.03
C GLY A 614 -15.02 40.28 -9.98
N PHE A 615 -14.09 39.77 -10.78
CA PHE A 615 -12.72 40.28 -10.85
C PHE A 615 -12.67 41.70 -11.43
N LEU A 616 -13.45 41.98 -12.48
CA LEU A 616 -13.55 43.32 -13.08
C LEU A 616 -14.15 44.32 -12.11
N VAL A 617 -15.22 43.96 -11.38
CA VAL A 617 -15.84 44.83 -10.37
C VAL A 617 -14.86 45.11 -9.21
N GLY A 618 -14.15 44.10 -8.73
CA GLY A 618 -13.10 44.26 -7.71
C GLY A 618 -11.94 45.15 -8.17
N TRP A 619 -11.54 45.05 -9.44
CA TRP A 619 -10.48 45.86 -10.02
C TRP A 619 -10.87 47.34 -10.15
N PHE A 620 -12.12 47.65 -10.52
CA PHE A 620 -12.62 49.03 -10.59
C PHE A 620 -12.88 49.63 -9.20
N ALA A 621 -13.33 48.85 -8.21
CA ALA A 621 -13.55 49.33 -6.85
C ALA A 621 -12.25 49.72 -6.11
N LYS A 622 -11.09 49.20 -6.55
CA LYS A 622 -9.77 49.52 -5.96
C LYS A 622 -9.13 50.81 -6.51
N ARG A 623 -9.77 51.48 -7.49
CA ARG A 623 -9.26 52.70 -8.16
C ARG A 623 -10.08 53.97 -7.90
N THR A 624 -11.01 53.94 -6.95
CA THR A 624 -11.72 55.13 -6.44
C THR A 624 -11.30 55.49 -5.04
#